data_AF-A0A8X6GV68-F1
#
_entry.id   AF-A0A8X6GV68-F1
#
_cell.length_a   1.000
_cell.length_b   1.000
_cell.length_c   1.000
_cell.angle_alpha   90.00
_cell.angle_beta   90.00
_cell.angle_gamma   90.00
#
_symmetry.space_group_name_H-M   'P 1'
#
loop_
_entity.id
_entity.type
_entity.pdbx_description
1 polymer ?
#
loop_
_entity_poly.entity_id
_entity_poly.type
_entity_poly.pdbx_seq_one_letter_code
_entity_poly.pdbx_strand_id
1 'polypeptide(L)'
;MAKSRGPSNVNGTTASSELSVATQSISQHLAAICMGKTLETWVSHALTEEQSLRHLKTFKSPPEREVRDPFLHRILTMIEK
;
A
#
# COMPACT_ATOMS: atom_id res chain seq x y z
N MET A 1 -14.17 12.61 13.40
CA MET A 1 -12.87 12.25 12.79
C MET A 1 -12.69 10.74 12.88
N ALA A 2 -12.87 10.01 11.79
CA ALA A 2 -12.66 8.57 11.74
C ALA A 2 -11.23 8.29 11.27
N LYS A 3 -10.37 7.78 12.17
CA LYS A 3 -9.07 7.21 11.79
C LYS A 3 -9.33 6.00 10.90
N SER A 4 -8.90 6.04 9.65
CA SER A 4 -8.85 4.85 8.81
C SER A 4 -7.89 3.85 9.48
N ARG A 5 -8.43 2.72 9.93
CA ARG A 5 -7.61 1.60 10.39
C ARG A 5 -6.87 1.08 9.17
N GLY A 6 -5.55 1.24 9.13
CA GLY A 6 -4.70 0.51 8.19
C GLY A 6 -4.89 -1.00 8.38
N PRO A 7 -4.41 -1.83 7.44
CA PRO A 7 -4.52 -3.28 7.57
C PRO A 7 -3.81 -3.69 8.87
N SER A 8 -4.59 -4.06 9.88
CA SER A 8 -4.06 -4.62 11.12
C SER A 8 -3.42 -5.95 10.77
N ASN A 9 -2.11 -6.07 11.00
CA ASN A 9 -1.41 -7.35 10.92
C ASN A 9 -1.93 -8.24 12.08
N VAL A 10 -3.00 -8.99 11.82
CA VAL A 10 -3.62 -9.86 12.83
C VAL A 10 -2.98 -11.23 12.73
N ASN A 11 -2.21 -11.60 13.75
CA ASN A 11 -1.68 -12.95 13.85
C ASN A 11 -2.82 -13.92 14.21
N GLY A 12 -2.91 -15.06 13.51
CA GLY A 12 -4.00 -16.03 13.75
C GLY A 12 -4.05 -16.55 15.20
N THR A 13 -2.91 -16.59 15.88
CA THR A 13 -2.80 -16.98 17.30
C THR A 13 -3.38 -15.93 18.25
N THR A 14 -3.21 -14.63 17.97
CA THR A 14 -3.78 -13.57 18.82
C THR A 14 -5.29 -13.49 18.64
N ALA A 15 -5.77 -13.58 17.40
CA ALA A 15 -7.20 -13.64 17.10
C ALA A 15 -7.87 -14.87 17.72
N SER A 16 -7.19 -16.02 17.76
CA SER A 16 -7.69 -17.26 18.40
C SER A 16 -7.88 -17.09 19.90
N SER A 17 -6.94 -16.42 20.57
CA SER A 17 -7.03 -16.14 22.00
C SER A 17 -8.12 -15.12 22.33
N GLU A 18 -8.25 -14.05 21.54
CA GLU A 18 -9.23 -12.99 21.78
C GLU A 18 -10.67 -13.46 21.53
N LEU A 19 -10.86 -14.29 20.51
CA LEU A 19 -12.18 -14.79 20.12
C LEU A 19 -12.50 -16.17 20.73
N SER A 20 -11.56 -16.77 21.48
CA SER A 20 -11.70 -18.11 22.07
C SER A 20 -12.15 -19.18 21.08
N VAL A 21 -11.65 -19.11 19.84
CA VAL A 21 -11.95 -20.06 18.77
C VAL A 21 -10.67 -20.68 18.23
N ALA A 22 -10.76 -21.89 17.68
CA ALA A 22 -9.61 -22.54 17.06
C ALA A 22 -9.03 -21.71 15.90
N THR A 23 -7.70 -21.70 15.80
CA THR A 23 -6.97 -21.06 14.69
C THR A 23 -7.43 -21.55 13.32
N GLN A 24 -7.81 -22.82 13.21
CA GLN A 24 -8.38 -23.41 12.00
C GLN A 24 -9.70 -22.74 11.59
N SER A 25 -10.60 -22.48 12.55
CA SER A 25 -11.87 -21.79 12.29
C SER A 25 -11.66 -20.36 11.80
N ILE A 26 -10.65 -19.67 12.35
CA ILE A 26 -10.27 -18.33 11.89
C ILE A 26 -9.72 -18.39 10.46
N SER A 27 -8.85 -19.36 10.16
CA SER A 27 -8.29 -19.52 8.80
C SER A 27 -9.36 -19.81 7.76
N GLN A 28 -10.34 -20.66 8.08
CA GLN A 28 -11.46 -20.98 7.19
C GLN A 28 -12.34 -19.76 6.97
N HIS A 29 -12.61 -18.98 8.02
CA HIS A 29 -13.39 -17.76 7.93
C HIS A 29 -12.69 -16.70 7.06
N LEU A 30 -11.39 -16.46 7.28
CA LEU A 30 -10.59 -15.51 6.48
C LEU A 30 -10.55 -15.93 5.00
N ALA A 31 -10.43 -17.22 4.71
CA ALA A 31 -10.50 -17.74 3.35
C ALA A 31 -11.88 -17.51 2.71
N ALA A 32 -12.97 -17.71 3.46
CA ALA A 32 -14.34 -17.51 2.98
C ALA A 32 -14.66 -16.03 2.66
N ILE A 33 -14.03 -15.08 3.35
CA ILE A 33 -14.18 -13.64 3.10
C ILE A 33 -13.08 -13.06 2.19
N CYS A 34 -12.30 -13.91 1.51
CA CYS A 34 -11.19 -13.53 0.62
C CYS A 34 -10.13 -12.64 1.29
N MET A 35 -9.99 -12.69 2.62
CA MET A 35 -8.90 -12.01 3.33
C MET A 35 -7.66 -12.90 3.31
N GLY A 36 -6.77 -12.62 2.35
CA GLY A 36 -5.46 -13.26 2.25
C GLY A 36 -4.40 -12.61 3.13
N LYS A 37 -3.36 -13.37 3.48
CA LYS A 37 -2.13 -12.79 4.02
C LYS A 37 -1.35 -12.15 2.88
N THR A 38 -1.29 -10.83 2.86
CA THR A 38 -0.36 -10.09 2.00
C THR A 38 1.00 -10.00 2.69
N LEU A 39 2.06 -10.38 1.98
CA LEU A 39 3.41 -10.07 2.41
C LEU A 39 3.56 -8.54 2.41
N GLU A 40 4.17 -8.00 3.47
CA GLU A 40 4.56 -6.61 3.49
C GLU A 40 5.50 -6.35 2.31
N THR A 41 5.13 -5.40 1.47
CA THR A 41 5.95 -5.01 0.32
C THR A 41 7.15 -4.22 0.82
N TRP A 42 8.35 -4.61 0.39
CA TRP A 42 9.55 -3.80 0.60
C TRP A 42 9.40 -2.48 -0.16
N VAL A 43 9.23 -1.38 0.59
CA VAL A 43 9.24 -0.02 0.06
C VAL A 43 10.57 0.61 0.46
N SER A 44 11.24 1.29 -0.47
CA SER A 44 12.59 1.82 -0.26
C SER A 44 12.70 2.71 0.99
N HIS A 45 11.73 3.60 1.20
CA HIS A 45 11.64 4.45 2.38
C HIS A 45 10.18 4.72 2.76
N ALA A 46 9.89 4.68 4.07
CA ALA A 46 8.63 5.16 4.59
C ALA A 46 8.54 6.68 4.40
N LEU A 47 7.62 7.12 3.55
CA LEU A 47 7.43 8.54 3.27
C LEU A 47 6.74 9.23 4.45
N THR A 48 7.21 10.42 4.80
CA THR A 48 6.47 11.32 5.68
C THR A 48 5.22 11.86 4.96
N GLU A 49 4.26 12.39 5.72
CA GLU A 49 3.07 13.02 5.14
C GLU A 49 3.45 14.18 4.20
N GLU A 50 4.45 14.96 4.57
CA GLU A 50 4.97 16.06 3.75
C GLU A 50 5.60 15.56 2.44
N GLN A 51 6.40 14.48 2.48
CA GLN A 51 6.96 13.84 1.29
C GLN A 51 5.84 13.28 0.39
N SER A 52 4.81 12.68 0.99
CA SER A 52 3.65 12.16 0.27
C SER A 52 2.87 13.28 -0.44
N LEU A 53 2.66 14.41 0.21
CA LEU A 53 2.02 15.59 -0.38
C LEU A 53 2.85 16.20 -1.50
N ARG A 54 4.18 16.28 -1.34
CA ARG A 54 5.08 16.71 -2.41
C ARG A 54 4.97 15.80 -3.63
N HIS A 55 5.04 14.48 -3.43
CA HIS A 55 4.91 13.50 -4.50
C HIS A 55 3.56 13.67 -5.23
N LEU A 56 2.45 13.76 -4.50
CA LEU A 56 1.13 13.94 -5.09
C LEU A 56 1.03 15.22 -5.95
N LYS A 57 1.64 16.33 -5.51
CA LYS A 57 1.69 17.57 -6.29
C LYS A 57 2.53 17.42 -7.55
N THR A 58 3.70 16.80 -7.43
CA THR A 58 4.65 16.63 -8.54
C THR A 58 4.17 15.63 -9.59
N PHE A 59 3.45 14.56 -9.22
CA PHE A 59 2.98 13.54 -10.16
C PHE A 59 1.69 13.90 -10.90
N LYS A 60 0.98 14.96 -10.50
CA LYS A 60 -0.25 15.38 -11.19
C LYS A 60 0.01 16.07 -12.52
N SER A 61 1.05 16.89 -12.62
CA SER A 61 1.30 17.70 -13.83
C SER A 61 1.90 16.94 -15.03
N PRO A 62 2.80 15.94 -14.87
CA PRO A 62 3.41 15.28 -16.01
C PRO A 62 2.41 14.49 -16.89
N PRO A 63 1.46 13.71 -16.34
CA PRO A 63 0.46 13.02 -17.16
C PRO A 63 -0.45 13.98 -17.93
N GLU A 64 -0.90 15.07 -17.29
CA GLU A 64 -1.75 16.07 -17.96
C GLU A 64 -1.02 16.75 -19.10
N ARG A 65 0.28 17.03 -18.93
CA ARG A 65 1.14 17.57 -19.97
C ARG A 65 1.32 16.56 -21.11
N GLU A 66 1.58 15.30 -20.81
CA GLU A 66 1.82 14.26 -21.82
C GLU A 66 0.63 14.10 -22.79
N VAL A 67 -0.60 14.27 -22.27
CA VAL A 67 -1.81 14.26 -23.11
C VAL A 67 -1.90 15.48 -24.04
N ARG A 68 -1.40 16.64 -23.60
CA ARG A 68 -1.50 17.91 -24.35
C ARG A 68 -0.33 18.13 -25.32
N ASP A 69 0.87 17.76 -24.90
CA ASP A 69 2.15 17.92 -25.60
C ASP A 69 3.05 16.75 -25.19
N PRO A 70 3.02 15.62 -25.94
CA PRO A 70 3.81 14.43 -25.63
C PRO A 70 5.30 14.77 -25.56
N PHE A 71 5.91 14.59 -24.40
CA PHE A 71 7.29 14.99 -24.13
C PHE A 71 8.16 13.84 -23.61
N LEU A 72 7.59 12.67 -23.31
CA LEU A 72 8.35 11.50 -22.83
C LEU A 72 9.50 11.13 -23.78
N HIS A 73 9.30 11.24 -25.09
CA HIS A 73 10.33 10.95 -26.11
C HIS A 73 11.54 11.89 -26.06
N ARG A 74 11.43 13.02 -25.36
CA ARG A 74 12.48 14.04 -25.21
C ARG A 74 13.23 13.92 -23.89
N ILE A 75 12.78 13.05 -22.98
CA ILE A 75 13.41 12.89 -21.67
C ILE A 75 14.65 12.02 -21.82
N LEU A 76 15.80 12.58 -21.43
CA LEU A 76 17.02 11.82 -21.19
C LEU A 76 17.18 11.65 -19.67
N THR A 77 17.20 10.41 -19.18
CA THR A 77 17.46 10.09 -17.77
C THR A 77 18.81 9.42 -17.62
N MET A 78 19.54 9.78 -16.56
CA MET A 78 20.78 9.12 -16.16
C MET A 78 20.72 8.95 -14.65
N ILE A 79 21.05 7.74 -14.18
CA ILE A 79 21.18 7.41 -12.76
C ILE A 79 22.51 6.67 -12.61
N GLU A 80 23.35 7.12 -11.69
CA GLU A 80 24.54 6.37 -11.29
C GLU A 80 24.11 5.18 -10.41
N LYS A 81 24.68 4.01 -10.67
CA LYS A 81 24.33 2.77 -9.98
C LYS A 81 25.29 2.48 -8.83
#